data_AF-A0A7X7V6K0-F1
#
_entry.id   AF-A0A7X7V6K0-F1
#
_cell.length_a   1.000
_cell.length_b   1.000
_cell.length_c   1.000
_cell.angle_alpha   90.00
_cell.angle_beta   90.00
_cell.angle_gamma   90.00
#
_symmetry.space_group_name_H-M   'P 1'
#
loop_
_entity.id
_entity.type
_entity.pdbx_description
1 polymer ?
#
loop_
_entity_poly.entity_id
_entity_poly.type
_entity_poly.pdbx_seq_one_letter_code
_entity_poly.pdbx_strand_id
1 'polypeptide(L)' 'NAPEGITFEVETPQRLHIRGIDNQVVGEVAANIRKLRKPEPYKGKGVRYRGEHVRRKAGKAGK' A
#
# COMPACT_ATOMS: atom_id res chain seq x y z
N ASN A 1 -10.27 6.62 12.15
CA ASN A 1 -11.65 6.78 11.62
C ASN A 1 -11.60 6.88 10.12
N ALA A 2 -12.40 6.07 9.42
CA ALA A 2 -12.53 6.16 7.96
C ALA A 2 -13.20 7.50 7.61
N PRO A 3 -12.74 8.24 6.58
CA PRO A 3 -13.48 9.37 6.07
C PRO A 3 -14.83 8.90 5.49
N GLU A 4 -15.81 9.79 5.49
CA GLU A 4 -17.18 9.49 5.05
C GLU A 4 -17.19 8.92 3.62
N GLY A 5 -18.02 7.90 3.40
CA GLY A 5 -18.15 7.26 2.09
C GLY A 5 -17.02 6.31 1.70
N ILE A 6 -16.08 6.00 2.62
CA ILE A 6 -15.05 4.96 2.40
C ILE A 6 -15.28 3.73 3.28
N THR A 7 -15.25 2.57 2.63
CA THR A 7 -15.33 1.25 3.25
C THR A 7 -13.99 0.51 3.09
N PHE A 8 -13.54 -0.11 4.16
CA PHE A 8 -12.35 -0.96 4.17
C PHE A 8 -12.75 -2.42 4.23
N GLU A 9 -12.29 -3.20 3.25
CA GLU A 9 -12.50 -4.65 3.23
C GLU A 9 -11.15 -5.37 3.34
N VAL A 10 -11.03 -6.27 4.30
CA VAL A 10 -9.82 -7.07 4.52
C VAL A 10 -10.11 -8.48 4.05
N GLU A 11 -9.66 -8.83 2.85
CA GLU A 11 -9.77 -10.21 2.33
C GLU A 11 -8.78 -11.14 3.05
N THR A 12 -7.56 -10.66 3.25
CA THR A 12 -6.50 -11.38 3.96
C THR A 12 -5.71 -10.40 4.80
N PRO A 13 -4.97 -10.83 5.82
CA PRO A 13 -4.12 -9.94 6.61
C PRO A 13 -3.15 -9.10 5.77
N GLN A 14 -2.82 -9.54 4.55
CA GLN A 14 -1.90 -8.86 3.64
C GLN A 14 -2.60 -8.10 2.49
N ARG A 15 -3.91 -8.24 2.31
CA ARG A 15 -4.68 -7.62 1.22
C ARG A 15 -5.86 -6.82 1.78
N LEU A 16 -5.77 -5.51 1.58
CA LEU A 16 -6.78 -4.53 1.94
C LEU A 16 -7.37 -3.93 0.67
N HIS A 17 -8.70 -3.85 0.59
CA HIS A 17 -9.43 -3.13 -0.43
C HIS A 17 -10.06 -1.88 0.16
N ILE A 18 -9.98 -0.79 -0.60
CA ILE A 18 -10.56 0.51 -0.26
C ILE A 18 -11.64 0.76 -1.29
N ARG A 19 -12.88 0.84 -0.84
CA ARG A 19 -14.06 1.10 -1.68
C ARG A 19 -14.67 2.43 -1.30
N GLY A 20 -15.17 3.16 -2.29
CA GLY A 20 -15.85 4.44 -2.06
C GLY A 20 -16.45 4.97 -3.36
N ILE A 21 -17.28 5.99 -3.22
CA ILE A 21 -18.00 6.61 -4.34
C ILE A 21 -17.10 7.64 -5.05
N ASP A 22 -16.29 8.39 -4.30
CA ASP A 22 -15.41 9.43 -4.83
C ASP A 22 -13.98 8.90 -5.05
N ASN A 23 -13.55 8.95 -6.31
CA ASN A 23 -12.21 8.54 -6.73
C ASN A 23 -11.09 9.39 -6.09
N GLN A 24 -11.35 10.67 -5.81
CA GLN A 24 -10.36 11.55 -5.18
C GLN A 24 -10.07 11.10 -3.74
N VAL A 25 -11.13 10.93 -2.94
CA VAL A 25 -11.01 10.52 -1.53
C VAL A 25 -10.43 9.11 -1.44
N VAL A 26 -10.84 8.19 -2.32
CA VAL A 26 -10.28 6.83 -2.39
C VAL A 26 -8.78 6.87 -2.68
N GLY A 27 -8.36 7.67 -3.67
CA GLY A 27 -6.95 7.86 -4.00
C GLY A 27 -6.14 8.48 -2.86
N GLU A 28 -6.70 9.48 -2.18
CA GLU A 28 -6.05 10.14 -1.04
C GLU A 28 -5.84 9.18 0.12
N VAL A 29 -6.85 8.42 0.50
CA VAL A 29 -6.76 7.42 1.58
C VAL A 29 -5.77 6.31 1.22
N ALA A 30 -5.83 5.81 -0.01
CA ALA A 30 -4.88 4.81 -0.49
C ALA A 30 -3.43 5.31 -0.45
N ALA A 31 -3.20 6.58 -0.85
CA ALA A 31 -1.90 7.22 -0.77
C ALA A 31 -1.44 7.41 0.67
N ASN A 32 -2.33 7.80 1.58
CA ASN A 32 -2.02 7.96 3.00
C ASN A 32 -1.62 6.63 3.65
N ILE A 33 -2.31 5.53 3.34
CA ILE A 33 -1.95 4.18 3.80
C ILE A 33 -0.58 3.75 3.26
N ARG A 34 -0.29 4.00 1.97
CA ARG A 34 1.04 3.71 1.39
C ARG A 34 2.17 4.52 2.05
N LYS A 35 1.90 5.76 2.48
CA LYS A 35 2.90 6.61 3.17
C LYS A 35 3.29 6.05 4.54
N LEU A 36 2.38 5.38 5.26
CA LEU A 36 2.65 4.81 6.59
C LEU A 36 3.86 3.86 6.57
N ARG A 37 3.98 3.06 5.52
CA ARG A 37 5.11 2.16 5.34
C ARG A 37 5.42 1.95 3.87
N LYS A 38 6.26 2.82 3.32
CA LYS A 38 6.70 2.74 1.92
C LYS A 38 7.37 1.39 1.64
N PRO A 39 7.21 0.84 0.42
CA PRO A 39 7.85 -0.41 0.06
C PRO A 39 9.37 -0.22 -0.03
N GLU A 40 10.11 -1.03 0.71
CA GLU A 40 11.57 -0.94 0.81
C GLU A 40 12.26 -1.64 -0.39
N PRO A 41 13.32 -1.04 -0.96
CA PRO A 41 13.99 -1.59 -2.16
C PRO A 41 14.78 -2.89 -1.93
N TYR A 42 15.12 -3.27 -0.69
CA TYR A 42 15.89 -4.49 -0.45
C TYR A 42 14.99 -5.71 -0.21
N LYS A 43 14.16 -5.65 0.84
CA LYS A 43 13.31 -6.77 1.27
C LYS A 43 11.87 -6.70 0.74
N GLY A 44 11.51 -5.64 0.00
CA GLY A 44 10.14 -5.44 -0.50
C GLY A 44 9.10 -5.26 0.60
N LYS A 45 9.54 -4.99 1.84
CA LYS A 45 8.66 -4.83 3.00
C LYS A 45 7.95 -3.48 2.91
N GLY A 46 6.64 -3.47 3.14
CA GLY A 46 5.83 -2.24 3.15
C GLY A 46 4.44 -2.46 2.53
N VAL A 47 3.73 -1.35 2.35
CA VAL A 47 2.43 -1.27 1.66
C VAL A 47 2.68 -0.86 0.22
N ARG A 48 2.05 -1.55 -0.73
CA ARG A 48 2.17 -1.28 -2.16
C ARG A 48 0.84 -1.50 -2.85
N TYR A 49 0.65 -0.89 -4.01
CA TYR A 49 -0.51 -1.21 -4.85
C TYR A 49 -0.37 -2.57 -5.52
N ARG A 50 -1.50 -3.14 -5.92
CA ARG A 50 -1.51 -4.38 -6.71
C ARG A 50 -0.85 -4.09 -8.07
N GLY A 51 0.19 -4.85 -8.40
CA GLY A 51 0.95 -4.67 -9.64
C GLY A 51 2.02 -3.56 -9.59
N GLU A 52 2.21 -2.86 -8.46
CA GLU A 52 3.26 -1.84 -8.34
C GLU A 52 4.66 -2.47 -8.48
N HIS A 53 5.44 -2.00 -9.45
CA HIS A 53 6.82 -2.43 -9.67
C HIS A 53 7.79 -1.62 -8.81
N VAL A 54 8.24 -2.21 -7.70
CA VAL A 54 9.21 -1.61 -6.78
C VAL A 54 10.62 -2.01 -7.20
N ARG A 55 11.47 -1.02 -7.51
CA ARG A 55 12.88 -1.26 -7.86
C ARG A 55 13.59 -1.98 -6.72
N ARG A 56 14.09 -3.19 -6.99
CA ARG A 56 14.87 -3.95 -6.02
C ARG A 56 16.34 -3.63 -6.13
N LYS A 57 17.01 -3.50 -4.99
CA LYS A 57 18.47 -3.38 -4.90
C LYS A 57 19.04 -4.67 -4.30
N ALA A 58 20.14 -5.15 -4.86
CA ALA A 58 20.89 -6.24 -4.25
C ALA A 58 21.42 -5.79 -2.88
N GLY A 59 21.37 -6.69 -1.90
CA GLY A 59 22.06 -6.48 -0.64
C GLY A 59 23.58 -6.46 -0.84
N LYS A 60 24.32 -6.19 0.23
CA LYS A 60 25.79 -6.25 0.20
C LYS A 60 26.22 -7.69 -0.16
N ALA A 61 27.08 -7.83 -1.17
CA ALA A 61 27.77 -9.08 -1.44
C ALA A 61 28.76 -9.31 -0.28
N GLY A 62 28.31 -10.04 0.74
CA GLY A 62 29.09 -10.28 1.95
C GLY A 62 28.50 -11.46 2.68
N LYS A 63 28.89 -12.66 2.24
CA LYS A 63 29.19 -13.75 3.14
C LYS A 63 30.71 -13.89 3.16
#